data_AF-A0A9W6ZCK1-F1
#
_entry.id   AF-A0A9W6ZCK1-F1
#
_cell.length_a   1.000
_cell.length_b   1.000
_cell.length_c   1.000
_cell.angle_alpha   90.00
_cell.angle_beta   90.00
_cell.angle_gamma   90.00
#
_symmetry.space_group_name_H-M   'P 1'
#
loop_
_entity.id
_entity.type
_entity.pdbx_description
1 polymer ?
#
loop_
_entity_poly.entity_id
_entity_poly.type
_entity_poly.pdbx_seq_one_letter_code
_entity_poly.pdbx_strand_id
1 'polypeptide(L)'
;MNQMELDGFDSSPVENLDTSTQTPSLMKSSQFNTIDTFLPTFKYSKNLSSTLSGNLTPDVISLPKKLDPGRSIEPYWKFSKFLFITYLGMYTSREFAKNFGSSWDTALDMEEFLNHNFWDTLTDVTLIYFLGRLNHRRGIDCLNYIIPMFFGACIWELIGKSPELSKNLSNLDAWTTTTYVVFLTFIGFLVVVLCLHGYKMNRDGLLPGRTFEIVLIMGLTLGPLIGNPEFHLHHWTWAWLGALVFNLRYWWSFGMQGFMLGMYVNGIGIWGRDPVLSG
;
A
#
# COMPACT_ATOMS: atom_id res chain seq x y z
N MET A 1 27.03 -11.69 31.24
CA MET A 1 25.77 -10.92 31.17
C MET A 1 26.03 -9.70 32.06
N ASN A 2 26.58 -8.65 31.44
CA ASN A 2 27.20 -7.54 32.17
C ASN A 2 26.18 -6.43 32.36
N GLN A 3 25.95 -6.05 33.62
CA GLN A 3 25.18 -4.88 34.01
C GLN A 3 25.89 -3.62 33.52
N MET A 4 25.19 -2.84 32.71
CA MET A 4 25.56 -1.45 32.41
C MET A 4 24.93 -0.57 33.47
N GLU A 5 25.79 0.14 34.21
CA GLU A 5 25.45 1.21 35.13
C GLU A 5 24.75 2.35 34.36
N LEU A 6 23.54 2.71 34.80
CA LEU A 6 22.81 3.91 34.38
C LEU A 6 23.01 4.96 35.47
N ASP A 7 24.04 5.78 35.31
CA ASP A 7 24.25 6.98 36.10
C ASP A 7 23.47 8.16 35.51
N GLY A 8 22.76 8.87 36.41
CA GLY A 8 22.61 10.32 36.35
C GLY A 8 21.58 10.90 35.37
N PHE A 9 20.29 10.75 35.67
CA PHE A 9 19.28 11.68 35.16
C PHE A 9 18.95 12.72 36.24
N ASP A 10 19.34 13.96 35.95
CA ASP A 10 19.17 15.15 36.76
C ASP A 10 17.68 15.55 36.82
N SER A 11 17.08 15.46 38.01
CA SER A 11 15.68 15.78 38.25
C SER A 11 15.51 17.28 38.50
N SER A 12 15.42 18.06 37.42
CA SER A 12 14.92 19.43 37.50
C SER A 12 13.39 19.43 37.63
N PRO A 13 12.79 20.21 38.54
CA PRO A 13 11.34 20.22 38.72
C PRO A 13 10.65 20.91 37.54
N VAL A 14 9.71 20.19 36.92
CA VAL A 14 8.82 20.70 35.86
C VAL A 14 7.86 21.72 36.49
N GLU A 15 7.94 22.97 36.03
CA GLU A 15 6.98 24.02 36.35
C GLU A 15 5.57 23.63 35.85
N ASN A 16 4.60 23.73 36.76
CA ASN A 16 3.19 23.53 36.50
C ASN A 16 2.68 24.58 35.49
N LEU A 17 2.42 24.16 34.25
CA LEU A 17 1.65 24.97 33.29
C LEU A 17 0.14 24.75 33.53
N ASP A 18 -0.51 25.82 33.97
CA ASP A 18 -1.97 25.97 34.05
C ASP A 18 -2.64 25.74 32.69
N THR A 19 -3.33 24.62 32.55
CA THR A 19 -4.20 24.33 31.41
C THR A 19 -5.60 24.87 31.68
N SER A 20 -5.78 26.16 31.41
CA SER A 20 -7.12 26.74 31.32
C SER A 20 -7.89 26.10 30.14
N THR A 21 -8.97 25.40 30.49
CA THR A 21 -9.97 24.81 29.61
C THR A 21 -10.60 25.86 28.68
N GLN A 22 -10.27 25.81 27.39
CA GLN A 22 -11.09 26.38 26.33
C GLN A 22 -11.81 25.26 25.58
N THR A 23 -13.11 25.15 25.82
CA THR A 23 -14.06 24.34 25.03
C THR A 23 -14.21 24.91 23.62
N PRO A 24 -13.98 24.13 22.54
CA PRO A 24 -14.29 24.58 21.19
C PRO A 24 -15.80 24.53 20.94
N SER A 25 -16.32 25.61 20.36
CA SER A 25 -17.71 25.74 19.95
C SER A 25 -18.01 24.85 18.73
N LEU A 26 -19.11 24.10 18.83
CA LEU A 26 -19.71 23.33 17.74
C LEU A 26 -20.00 24.22 16.52
N MET A 27 -19.24 24.04 15.44
CA MET A 27 -19.63 24.51 14.11
C MET A 27 -20.53 23.46 13.44
N LYS A 28 -21.75 23.90 13.12
CA LYS A 28 -22.79 23.13 12.46
C LYS A 28 -22.38 22.79 11.03
N SER A 29 -22.50 21.51 10.69
CA SER A 29 -22.46 20.97 9.33
C SER A 29 -23.61 21.53 8.49
N SER A 30 -23.31 22.15 7.35
CA SER A 30 -24.28 22.27 6.27
C SER A 30 -23.60 22.35 4.91
N GLN A 31 -24.07 21.47 4.01
CA GLN A 31 -23.99 21.56 2.55
C GLN A 31 -22.71 21.07 1.87
N PHE A 32 -22.74 19.80 1.44
CA PHE A 32 -22.20 19.40 0.14
C PHE A 32 -23.26 18.58 -0.59
N ASN A 33 -23.96 19.25 -1.51
CA ASN A 33 -24.76 18.60 -2.55
C ASN A 33 -23.98 18.68 -3.86
N THR A 34 -24.05 17.58 -4.62
CA THR A 34 -23.82 17.46 -6.08
C THR A 34 -22.43 17.78 -6.62
N ILE A 35 -21.62 16.73 -6.83
CA ILE A 35 -20.60 16.68 -7.89
C ILE A 35 -21.07 15.61 -8.90
N ASP A 36 -21.95 16.02 -9.79
CA ASP A 36 -22.19 15.36 -11.08
C ASP A 36 -21.60 16.29 -12.13
N THR A 37 -20.35 16.05 -12.57
CA THR A 37 -19.79 16.35 -13.90
C THR A 37 -18.27 16.35 -13.82
N PHE A 38 -17.63 15.37 -14.46
CA PHE A 38 -16.40 15.51 -15.28
C PHE A 38 -15.90 14.11 -15.66
N LEU A 39 -16.50 13.52 -16.70
CA LEU A 39 -15.88 12.43 -17.44
C LEU A 39 -15.41 12.98 -18.79
N PRO A 40 -14.09 13.10 -19.04
CA PRO A 40 -13.62 13.41 -20.37
C PRO A 40 -13.93 12.21 -21.27
N THR A 41 -14.78 12.43 -22.27
CA THR A 41 -15.01 11.48 -23.35
C THR A 41 -13.73 11.41 -24.19
N PHE A 42 -12.86 10.46 -23.89
CA PHE A 42 -11.71 10.15 -24.75
C PHE A 42 -12.23 9.64 -26.10
N LYS A 43 -12.24 10.53 -27.09
CA LYS A 43 -12.42 10.15 -28.50
C LYS A 43 -11.24 9.26 -28.90
N TYR A 44 -11.47 7.95 -28.96
CA TYR A 44 -10.60 7.05 -29.71
C TYR A 44 -10.51 7.55 -31.15
N SER A 45 -9.33 8.03 -31.53
CA SER A 45 -8.99 8.48 -32.88
C SER A 45 -9.29 7.36 -33.88
N LYS A 46 -10.15 7.66 -34.85
CA LYS A 46 -10.58 6.79 -35.95
C LYS A 46 -9.53 6.63 -37.07
N ASN A 47 -8.28 7.03 -36.85
CA ASN A 47 -7.25 7.08 -37.90
C ASN A 47 -6.51 5.75 -38.13
N LEU A 48 -7.19 4.61 -38.02
CA LEU A 48 -6.64 3.30 -38.35
C LEU A 48 -7.38 2.63 -39.52
N SER A 49 -7.91 3.42 -40.47
CA SER A 49 -8.77 2.91 -41.55
C SER A 49 -8.20 3.04 -42.97
N SER A 50 -6.93 3.41 -43.18
CA SER A 50 -6.41 3.62 -44.55
C SER A 50 -5.14 2.86 -44.91
N THR A 51 -4.64 1.94 -44.08
CA THR A 51 -3.38 1.21 -44.36
C THR A 51 -3.50 -0.32 -44.35
N LEU A 52 -4.73 -0.86 -44.33
CA LEU A 52 -4.97 -2.31 -44.37
C LEU A 52 -6.02 -2.64 -45.46
N SER A 53 -5.64 -2.44 -46.73
CA SER A 53 -6.35 -3.00 -47.89
C SER A 53 -5.76 -4.34 -48.34
N GLY A 54 -5.08 -5.05 -47.44
CA GLY A 54 -4.69 -6.43 -47.64
C GLY A 54 -5.85 -7.33 -47.23
N ASN A 55 -6.22 -8.28 -48.10
CA ASN A 55 -7.25 -9.31 -47.90
C ASN A 55 -7.03 -10.11 -46.61
N LEU A 56 -7.36 -9.51 -45.46
CA LEU A 56 -7.53 -10.22 -44.21
C LEU A 56 -8.93 -10.82 -44.27
N THR A 57 -8.96 -12.14 -44.37
CA THR A 57 -10.13 -12.93 -43.98
C THR A 57 -10.67 -12.37 -42.67
N PRO A 58 -12.00 -12.22 -42.51
CA PRO A 58 -12.58 -11.85 -41.23
C PRO A 58 -12.39 -13.04 -40.30
N ASP A 59 -11.18 -13.18 -39.74
CA ASP A 59 -10.95 -13.92 -38.53
C ASP A 59 -11.76 -13.20 -37.48
N VAL A 60 -12.97 -13.72 -37.34
CA VAL A 60 -14.00 -13.34 -36.40
C VAL A 60 -13.30 -12.98 -35.11
N ILE A 61 -13.26 -11.67 -34.83
CA ILE A 61 -13.06 -11.14 -33.49
C ILE A 61 -14.19 -11.77 -32.70
N SER A 62 -13.90 -12.94 -32.14
CA SER A 62 -14.84 -13.66 -31.30
C SER A 62 -15.05 -12.75 -30.10
N LEU A 63 -16.18 -12.03 -30.13
CA LEU A 63 -16.72 -11.33 -28.99
C LEU A 63 -16.53 -12.25 -27.79
N PRO A 64 -15.92 -11.76 -26.69
CA PRO A 64 -15.59 -12.59 -25.55
C PRO A 64 -16.81 -13.44 -25.20
N LYS A 65 -16.62 -14.77 -25.24
CA LYS A 65 -17.66 -15.77 -24.93
C LYS A 65 -18.53 -15.24 -23.80
N LYS A 66 -19.84 -15.15 -24.06
CA LYS A 66 -20.89 -14.79 -23.08
C LYS A 66 -20.44 -15.23 -21.70
N LEU A 67 -20.22 -14.25 -20.82
CA LEU A 67 -19.94 -14.47 -19.41
C LEU A 67 -20.95 -15.50 -18.89
N ASP A 68 -20.43 -16.65 -18.47
CA ASP A 68 -21.22 -17.75 -17.95
C ASP A 68 -22.07 -17.23 -16.77
N PRO A 69 -23.40 -17.11 -16.94
CA PRO A 69 -24.26 -16.43 -15.97
C PRO A 69 -24.36 -17.18 -14.63
N GLY A 70 -23.80 -18.41 -14.54
CA GLY A 70 -23.88 -19.28 -13.37
C GLY A 70 -22.79 -19.10 -12.29
N ARG A 71 -21.87 -18.13 -12.42
CA ARG A 71 -20.82 -17.87 -11.39
C ARG A 71 -20.92 -16.48 -10.77
N SER A 72 -22.13 -16.08 -10.37
CA SER A 72 -22.38 -14.84 -9.63
C SER A 72 -21.98 -14.90 -8.15
N ILE A 73 -21.53 -16.05 -7.62
CA ILE A 73 -21.02 -16.16 -6.24
C ILE A 73 -19.75 -15.32 -6.11
N GLU A 74 -19.63 -14.42 -5.14
CA GLU A 74 -20.36 -13.17 -4.93
C GLU A 74 -19.21 -12.23 -4.52
N PRO A 75 -19.15 -10.98 -5.00
CA PRO A 75 -18.04 -10.08 -4.69
C PRO A 75 -17.72 -9.98 -3.19
N TYR A 76 -18.73 -10.22 -2.34
CA TYR A 76 -18.66 -10.29 -0.88
C TYR A 76 -17.74 -11.40 -0.37
N TRP A 77 -17.90 -12.65 -0.81
CA TRP A 77 -17.10 -13.78 -0.30
C TRP A 77 -15.61 -13.57 -0.54
N LYS A 78 -15.28 -13.04 -1.71
CA LYS A 78 -13.91 -12.73 -2.06
C LYS A 78 -13.37 -11.54 -1.27
N PHE A 79 -14.19 -10.53 -1.01
CA PHE A 79 -13.79 -9.45 -0.14
C PHE A 79 -13.55 -9.94 1.30
N SER A 80 -14.41 -10.82 1.84
CA SER A 80 -14.22 -11.44 3.16
C SER A 80 -12.93 -12.24 3.25
N LYS A 81 -12.61 -13.05 2.23
CA LYS A 81 -11.32 -13.77 2.15
C LYS A 81 -10.14 -12.80 2.13
N PHE A 82 -10.25 -11.72 1.37
CA PHE A 82 -9.22 -10.69 1.30
C PHE A 82 -8.99 -10.05 2.66
N LEU A 83 -10.05 -9.60 3.32
CA LEU A 83 -9.98 -9.04 4.68
C LEU A 83 -9.33 -10.04 5.66
N PHE A 84 -9.77 -11.30 5.65
CA PHE A 84 -9.22 -12.33 6.52
C PHE A 84 -7.71 -12.50 6.32
N ILE A 85 -7.24 -12.62 5.07
CA ILE A 85 -5.81 -12.77 4.76
C ILE A 85 -5.03 -11.52 5.20
N THR A 86 -5.57 -10.33 4.97
CA THR A 86 -4.95 -9.05 5.36
C THR A 86 -4.79 -8.93 6.87
N TYR A 87 -5.84 -9.16 7.66
CA TYR A 87 -5.77 -9.11 9.12
C TYR A 87 -4.93 -10.25 9.70
N LEU A 88 -4.94 -11.43 9.08
CA LEU A 88 -4.02 -12.51 9.46
C LEU A 88 -2.57 -12.11 9.21
N GLY A 89 -2.26 -11.45 8.10
CA GLY A 89 -0.92 -10.94 7.82
C GLY A 89 -0.47 -9.88 8.83
N MET A 90 -1.38 -8.98 9.23
CA MET A 90 -1.13 -7.98 10.27
C MET A 90 -0.86 -8.59 11.64
N TYR A 91 -1.68 -9.56 12.06
CA TYR A 91 -1.43 -10.31 13.29
C TYR A 91 -0.09 -11.05 13.23
N THR A 92 0.19 -11.69 12.09
CA THR A 92 1.43 -12.44 11.89
C THR A 92 2.66 -11.53 11.93
N SER A 93 2.65 -10.37 11.27
CA SER A 93 3.79 -9.44 11.28
C SER A 93 4.08 -8.92 12.69
N ARG A 94 3.02 -8.62 13.45
CA ARG A 94 3.12 -8.19 14.84
C ARG A 94 3.72 -9.28 15.73
N GLU A 95 3.18 -10.50 15.68
CA GLU A 95 3.73 -11.61 16.47
C GLU A 95 5.15 -11.97 16.03
N PHE A 96 5.45 -11.83 14.74
CA PHE A 96 6.81 -11.98 14.22
C PHE A 96 7.75 -10.95 14.84
N ALA A 97 7.41 -9.66 14.81
CA ALA A 97 8.22 -8.58 15.39
C ALA A 97 8.47 -8.80 16.89
N LYS A 98 7.42 -9.14 17.65
CA LYS A 98 7.50 -9.48 19.07
C LYS A 98 8.50 -10.61 19.35
N ASN A 99 8.35 -11.73 18.63
CA ASN A 99 9.16 -12.93 18.86
C ASN A 99 10.60 -12.79 18.31
N PHE A 100 10.81 -11.92 17.33
CA PHE A 100 12.13 -11.68 16.74
C PHE A 100 12.94 -10.59 17.44
N GLY A 101 12.35 -9.89 18.42
CA GLY A 101 13.01 -8.83 19.18
C GLY A 101 13.21 -7.55 18.37
N SER A 102 12.39 -7.33 17.34
CA SER A 102 12.35 -6.07 16.62
C SER A 102 11.78 -4.96 17.49
N SER A 103 12.00 -3.71 17.10
CA SER A 103 11.26 -2.57 17.65
C SER A 103 9.80 -2.63 17.20
N TRP A 104 8.86 -2.49 18.14
CA TRP A 104 7.42 -2.42 17.87
C TRP A 104 6.75 -1.55 18.94
N ASP A 105 5.56 -1.03 18.65
CA ASP A 105 4.79 -0.28 19.64
C ASP A 105 4.16 -1.22 20.66
N THR A 106 4.72 -1.24 21.87
CA THR A 106 4.24 -2.07 22.97
C THR A 106 2.86 -1.67 23.50
N ALA A 107 2.45 -0.41 23.29
CA ALA A 107 1.16 0.11 23.75
C ALA A 107 0.03 -0.25 22.80
N LEU A 108 0.31 -0.30 21.50
CA LEU A 108 -0.64 -0.78 20.52
C LEU A 108 -0.82 -2.28 20.72
N ASP A 109 -1.89 -2.77 21.35
CA ASP A 109 -2.28 -4.17 21.31
C ASP A 109 -3.39 -4.44 20.28
N MET A 110 -3.88 -5.69 20.19
CA MET A 110 -4.96 -5.98 19.23
C MET A 110 -6.27 -5.31 19.64
N GLU A 111 -6.50 -5.07 20.93
CA GLU A 111 -7.67 -4.37 21.42
C GLU A 111 -7.57 -2.88 21.06
N GLU A 112 -6.43 -2.26 21.35
CA GLU A 112 -6.11 -0.87 20.98
C GLU A 112 -6.20 -0.67 19.46
N PHE A 113 -5.65 -1.61 18.68
CA PHE A 113 -5.78 -1.59 17.22
C PHE A 113 -7.25 -1.62 16.79
N LEU A 114 -8.05 -2.52 17.36
CA LEU A 114 -9.47 -2.66 16.99
C LEU A 114 -10.28 -1.40 17.36
N ASN A 115 -9.96 -0.77 18.48
CA ASN A 115 -10.66 0.43 18.96
C ASN A 115 -10.28 1.69 18.17
N HIS A 116 -9.00 1.85 17.81
CA HIS A 116 -8.49 3.11 17.26
C HIS A 116 -8.18 3.07 15.76
N ASN A 117 -7.76 1.92 15.22
CA ASN A 117 -7.20 1.81 13.87
C ASN A 117 -8.06 0.98 12.91
N PHE A 118 -9.09 0.28 13.40
CA PHE A 118 -9.85 -0.70 12.62
C PHE A 118 -10.55 -0.10 11.40
N TRP A 119 -11.38 0.93 11.59
CA TRP A 119 -12.20 1.52 10.51
C TRP A 119 -11.36 2.14 9.41
N ASP A 120 -10.30 2.74 9.85
CA ASP A 120 -9.30 3.43 9.10
C ASP A 120 -8.48 2.46 8.23
N THR A 121 -8.00 1.37 8.83
CA THR A 121 -7.38 0.24 8.11
C THR A 121 -8.39 -0.41 7.16
N LEU A 122 -9.63 -0.64 7.60
CA LEU A 122 -10.67 -1.26 6.79
C LEU A 122 -10.93 -0.42 5.53
N THR A 123 -10.94 0.91 5.66
CA THR A 123 -11.08 1.84 4.54
C THR A 123 -9.91 1.69 3.56
N ASP A 124 -8.68 1.70 4.05
CA ASP A 124 -7.48 1.55 3.21
C ASP A 124 -7.48 0.22 2.44
N VAL A 125 -7.81 -0.87 3.13
CA VAL A 125 -7.87 -2.22 2.57
C VAL A 125 -9.04 -2.33 1.58
N THR A 126 -10.17 -1.68 1.85
CA THR A 126 -11.30 -1.59 0.91
C THR A 126 -10.89 -0.87 -0.37
N LEU A 127 -10.18 0.26 -0.26
CA LEU A 127 -9.64 0.98 -1.42
C LEU A 127 -8.66 0.13 -2.21
N ILE A 128 -7.73 -0.57 -1.55
CA ILE A 128 -6.82 -1.52 -2.21
C ILE A 128 -7.61 -2.61 -2.96
N TYR A 129 -8.68 -3.14 -2.35
CA TYR A 129 -9.47 -4.20 -2.98
C TYR A 129 -10.17 -3.73 -4.27
N PHE A 130 -10.81 -2.56 -4.23
CA PHE A 130 -11.58 -2.05 -5.36
C PHE A 130 -10.71 -1.30 -6.37
N LEU A 131 -9.92 -0.32 -5.95
CA LEU A 131 -9.08 0.49 -6.84
C LEU A 131 -7.85 -0.30 -7.34
N GLY A 132 -7.30 -1.19 -6.50
CA GLY A 132 -6.31 -2.18 -6.93
C GLY A 132 -6.90 -3.29 -7.81
N ARG A 133 -8.20 -3.24 -8.14
CA ARG A 133 -8.93 -4.16 -9.02
C ARG A 133 -8.82 -5.62 -8.60
N LEU A 134 -8.60 -5.88 -7.31
CA LEU A 134 -8.54 -7.24 -6.77
C LEU A 134 -9.89 -7.91 -6.94
N ASN A 135 -11.00 -7.18 -6.80
CA ASN A 135 -12.37 -7.65 -7.07
C ASN A 135 -12.54 -8.34 -8.44
N HIS A 136 -11.82 -7.93 -9.48
CA HIS A 136 -11.89 -8.51 -10.83
C HIS A 136 -10.90 -9.67 -11.09
N ARG A 137 -10.00 -9.97 -10.15
CA ARG A 137 -9.01 -11.04 -10.30
C ARG A 137 -9.54 -12.42 -9.93
N ARG A 138 -8.78 -13.46 -10.22
CA ARG A 138 -8.98 -14.77 -9.59
C ARG A 138 -7.79 -15.03 -8.67
N GLY A 139 -8.01 -15.71 -7.56
CA GLY A 139 -6.91 -16.21 -6.73
C GLY A 139 -6.27 -15.18 -5.81
N ILE A 140 -7.03 -14.36 -5.08
CA ILE A 140 -6.44 -13.68 -3.90
C ILE A 140 -5.98 -14.68 -2.84
N ASP A 141 -6.51 -15.90 -2.90
CA ASP A 141 -6.27 -17.04 -2.05
C ASP A 141 -5.27 -18.05 -2.65
N CYS A 142 -4.54 -17.68 -3.71
CA CYS A 142 -3.49 -18.54 -4.24
C CYS A 142 -2.09 -18.13 -3.81
N LEU A 143 -1.18 -19.10 -3.84
CA LEU A 143 0.17 -18.97 -3.28
C LEU A 143 1.00 -17.85 -3.93
N ASN A 144 0.74 -17.50 -5.19
CA ASN A 144 1.46 -16.42 -5.87
C ASN A 144 1.11 -15.02 -5.31
N TYR A 145 0.05 -14.89 -4.51
CA TYR A 145 -0.34 -13.66 -3.82
C TYR A 145 -0.02 -13.75 -2.33
N ILE A 146 -0.42 -14.86 -1.70
CA ILE A 146 -0.23 -15.10 -0.27
C ILE A 146 1.26 -15.10 0.09
N ILE A 147 2.10 -15.85 -0.64
CA ILE A 147 3.53 -15.95 -0.29
C ILE A 147 4.22 -14.57 -0.36
N PRO A 148 4.11 -13.80 -1.46
CA PRO A 148 4.69 -12.46 -1.49
C PRO A 148 4.11 -11.53 -0.43
N MET A 149 2.81 -11.65 -0.12
CA MET A 149 2.17 -10.82 0.92
C MET A 149 2.74 -11.10 2.31
N PHE A 150 2.83 -12.36 2.74
CA PHE A 150 3.47 -12.69 4.01
C PHE A 150 4.96 -12.39 4.02
N PHE A 151 5.64 -12.55 2.88
CA PHE A 151 7.04 -12.15 2.75
C PHE A 151 7.22 -10.64 2.95
N GLY A 152 6.40 -9.82 2.30
CA GLY A 152 6.37 -8.37 2.51
C GLY A 152 6.01 -7.98 3.94
N ALA A 153 5.15 -8.77 4.60
CA ALA A 153 4.77 -8.55 5.99
C ALA A 153 5.89 -8.83 7.01
N CYS A 154 6.91 -9.61 6.65
CA CYS A 154 7.98 -10.01 7.56
C CYS A 154 9.37 -9.50 7.17
N ILE A 155 9.58 -9.07 5.91
CA ILE A 155 10.91 -8.74 5.38
C ILE A 155 11.59 -7.61 6.15
N TRP A 156 10.84 -6.61 6.61
CA TRP A 156 11.41 -5.48 7.35
C TRP A 156 11.95 -5.89 8.71
N GLU A 157 11.29 -6.82 9.38
CA GLU A 157 11.78 -7.38 10.65
C GLU A 157 13.07 -8.18 10.46
N LEU A 158 13.16 -8.92 9.35
CA LEU A 158 14.37 -9.64 8.98
C LEU A 158 15.54 -8.67 8.70
N ILE A 159 15.26 -7.54 8.05
CA ILE A 159 16.25 -6.48 7.79
C ILE A 159 16.66 -5.78 9.09
N GLY A 160 15.68 -5.40 9.93
CA GLY A 160 15.89 -4.67 11.17
C GLY A 160 16.68 -5.43 12.22
N LYS A 161 16.62 -6.76 12.21
CA LYS A 161 17.40 -7.62 13.11
C LYS A 161 18.91 -7.57 12.83
N SER A 162 19.32 -7.26 11.60
CA SER A 162 20.74 -7.09 11.31
C SER A 162 21.20 -5.75 11.91
N PRO A 163 22.04 -5.73 12.96
CA PRO A 163 22.47 -4.48 13.59
C PRO A 163 23.20 -3.57 12.60
N GLU A 164 23.90 -4.18 11.64
CA GLU A 164 24.56 -3.49 10.54
C GLU A 164 23.53 -2.84 9.61
N LEU A 165 22.51 -3.56 9.14
CA LEU A 165 21.53 -2.99 8.23
C LEU A 165 20.67 -1.92 8.91
N SER A 166 20.21 -2.16 10.13
CA SER A 166 19.35 -1.23 10.87
C SER A 166 20.06 0.09 11.18
N LYS A 167 21.30 0.05 11.68
CA LYS A 167 22.11 1.25 11.94
C LYS A 167 22.43 2.02 10.67
N ASN A 168 22.68 1.31 9.57
CA ASN A 168 23.12 1.95 8.34
C ASN A 168 21.95 2.58 7.58
N LEU A 169 20.76 1.98 7.57
CA LEU A 169 19.60 2.53 6.84
C LEU A 169 19.19 3.93 7.31
N SER A 170 19.47 4.29 8.57
CA SER A 170 19.21 5.62 9.13
C SER A 170 20.37 6.62 8.99
N ASN A 171 21.58 6.15 8.64
CA ASN A 171 22.76 7.00 8.49
C ASN A 171 23.56 6.61 7.24
N LEU A 172 23.40 7.39 6.16
CA LEU A 172 24.06 7.15 4.87
C LEU A 172 25.59 7.06 4.97
N ASP A 173 26.20 7.80 5.89
CA ASP A 173 27.66 7.81 6.07
C ASP A 173 28.18 6.51 6.72
N ALA A 174 27.29 5.70 7.30
CA ALA A 174 27.64 4.43 7.94
C ALA A 174 27.49 3.21 7.02
N TRP A 175 27.07 3.39 5.75
CA TRP A 175 26.75 2.26 4.87
C TRP A 175 27.95 1.33 4.63
N THR A 176 27.81 0.09 5.08
CA THR A 176 28.74 -0.99 4.75
C THR A 176 28.52 -1.48 3.31
N THR A 177 29.49 -2.20 2.76
CA THR A 177 29.34 -2.90 1.47
C THR A 177 28.10 -3.79 1.44
N THR A 178 27.78 -4.47 2.55
CA THR A 178 26.57 -5.29 2.69
C THR A 178 25.30 -4.44 2.52
N THR A 179 25.21 -3.28 3.17
CA THR A 179 24.07 -2.36 3.04
C THR A 179 23.91 -1.88 1.59
N TYR A 180 25.01 -1.49 0.93
CA TYR A 180 24.98 -1.12 -0.49
C TYR A 180 24.46 -2.24 -1.38
N VAL A 181 24.96 -3.46 -1.20
CA VAL A 181 24.53 -4.61 -2.01
C VAL A 181 23.04 -4.89 -1.83
N VAL A 182 22.55 -4.90 -0.58
CA VAL A 182 21.12 -5.11 -0.29
C VAL A 182 20.27 -3.99 -0.91
N PHE A 183 20.65 -2.73 -0.70
CA PHE A 183 19.93 -1.58 -1.23
C PHE A 183 19.90 -1.56 -2.77
N LEU A 184 21.05 -1.75 -3.42
CA LEU A 184 21.14 -1.79 -4.88
C LEU A 184 20.38 -2.99 -5.47
N THR A 185 20.36 -4.13 -4.78
CA THR A 185 19.56 -5.29 -5.19
C THR A 185 18.07 -4.95 -5.13
N PHE A 186 17.61 -4.33 -4.04
CA PHE A 186 16.20 -3.93 -3.89
C PHE A 186 15.79 -2.87 -4.93
N ILE A 187 16.60 -1.82 -5.11
CA ILE A 187 16.35 -0.78 -6.12
C ILE A 187 16.40 -1.37 -7.52
N GLY A 188 17.37 -2.22 -7.83
CA GLY A 188 17.49 -2.89 -9.12
C GLY A 188 16.25 -3.75 -9.42
N PHE A 189 15.78 -4.52 -8.44
CA PHE A 189 14.54 -5.29 -8.56
C PHE A 189 13.33 -4.39 -8.82
N LEU A 190 13.18 -3.30 -8.06
CA LEU A 190 12.08 -2.36 -8.24
C LEU A 190 12.10 -1.72 -9.63
N VAL A 191 13.27 -1.29 -10.12
CA VAL A 191 13.44 -0.74 -11.47
C VAL A 191 13.02 -1.75 -12.53
N VAL A 192 13.44 -3.02 -12.41
CA VAL A 192 13.02 -4.08 -13.34
C VAL A 192 11.50 -4.24 -13.34
N VAL A 193 10.86 -4.30 -12.18
CA VAL A 193 9.39 -4.41 -12.07
C VAL A 193 8.69 -3.20 -12.71
N LEU A 194 9.18 -1.99 -12.48
CA LEU A 194 8.63 -0.76 -13.07
C LEU A 194 8.81 -0.72 -14.60
N CYS A 195 9.98 -1.09 -15.11
CA CYS A 195 10.23 -1.21 -16.55
C CYS A 195 9.31 -2.24 -17.20
N LEU A 196 9.09 -3.40 -16.55
CA LEU A 196 8.14 -4.41 -17.02
C LEU A 196 6.71 -3.88 -17.02
N HIS A 197 6.31 -3.12 -16.00
CA HIS A 197 5.02 -2.43 -15.96
C HIS A 197 4.86 -1.46 -17.13
N GLY A 198 5.83 -0.57 -17.33
CA GLY A 198 5.81 0.42 -18.41
C GLY A 198 5.76 -0.24 -19.79
N TYR A 199 6.60 -1.25 -20.02
CA TYR A 199 6.61 -2.02 -21.26
C TYR A 199 5.25 -2.68 -21.53
N LYS A 200 4.68 -3.36 -20.53
CA LYS A 200 3.38 -4.03 -20.69
C LYS A 200 2.22 -3.06 -20.85
N MET A 201 2.18 -1.99 -20.06
CA MET A 201 1.15 -0.95 -20.19
C MET A 201 1.18 -0.27 -21.56
N ASN A 202 2.38 -0.02 -22.10
CA ASN A 202 2.53 0.55 -23.44
C ASN A 202 2.05 -0.44 -24.52
N ARG A 203 2.51 -1.70 -24.45
CA ARG A 203 2.10 -2.75 -25.39
C ARG A 203 0.59 -2.99 -25.38
N ASP A 204 -0.04 -2.95 -24.21
CA ASP A 204 -1.47 -3.21 -24.03
C ASP A 204 -2.32 -1.94 -24.27
N GLY A 205 -1.72 -0.81 -24.64
CA GLY A 205 -2.43 0.46 -24.91
C GLY A 205 -3.04 1.12 -23.66
N LEU A 206 -2.58 0.75 -22.47
CA LEU A 206 -3.11 1.21 -21.18
C LEU A 206 -2.34 2.41 -20.62
N LEU A 207 -1.13 2.69 -21.11
CA LEU A 207 -0.18 3.60 -20.48
C LEU A 207 -0.78 4.98 -20.15
N PRO A 208 -1.44 5.72 -21.05
CA PRO A 208 -1.97 7.06 -20.72
C PRO A 208 -2.99 7.05 -19.59
N GLY A 209 -3.93 6.09 -19.63
CA GLY A 209 -4.96 5.96 -18.59
C GLY A 209 -4.34 5.56 -17.24
N ARG A 210 -3.30 4.72 -17.26
CA ARG A 210 -2.57 4.32 -16.04
C ARG A 210 -1.75 5.45 -15.46
N THR A 211 -1.07 6.22 -16.30
CA THR A 211 -0.33 7.40 -15.85
C THR A 211 -1.27 8.41 -15.20
N PHE A 212 -2.42 8.69 -15.81
CA PHE A 212 -3.42 9.58 -15.22
C PHE A 212 -3.92 9.07 -13.87
N GLU A 213 -4.26 7.78 -13.77
CA GLU A 213 -4.68 7.15 -12.51
C GLU A 213 -3.60 7.26 -11.41
N ILE A 214 -2.34 6.97 -11.75
CA ILE A 214 -1.22 7.07 -10.80
C ILE A 214 -1.05 8.51 -10.32
N VAL A 215 -1.08 9.49 -11.23
CA VAL A 215 -0.96 10.91 -10.88
C VAL A 215 -2.10 11.35 -9.96
N LEU A 216 -3.34 10.91 -10.21
CA LEU A 216 -4.48 11.21 -9.36
C LEU A 216 -4.29 10.65 -7.94
N ILE A 217 -3.92 9.37 -7.84
CA ILE A 217 -3.72 8.72 -6.53
C ILE A 217 -2.54 9.37 -5.79
N MET A 218 -1.45 9.69 -6.49
CA MET A 218 -0.32 10.43 -5.90
C MET A 218 -0.75 11.81 -5.42
N GLY A 219 -1.54 12.55 -6.20
CA GLY A 219 -2.05 13.86 -5.81
C GLY A 219 -2.91 13.80 -4.53
N LEU A 220 -3.76 12.78 -4.39
CA LEU A 220 -4.57 12.57 -3.18
C LEU A 220 -3.71 12.17 -1.98
N THR A 221 -2.70 11.33 -2.18
CA THR A 221 -1.83 10.82 -1.10
C THR A 221 -0.80 11.85 -0.64
N LEU A 222 -0.29 12.66 -1.56
CA LEU A 222 0.73 13.68 -1.31
C LEU A 222 0.11 15.05 -1.00
N GLY A 223 -1.19 15.24 -1.26
CA GLY A 223 -1.91 16.48 -0.95
C GLY A 223 -1.72 16.95 0.50
N PRO A 224 -1.83 16.07 1.51
CA PRO A 224 -1.58 16.43 2.92
C PRO A 224 -0.20 17.04 3.19
N LEU A 225 0.85 16.68 2.44
CA LEU A 225 2.19 17.27 2.61
C LEU A 225 2.21 18.77 2.34
N ILE A 226 1.30 19.27 1.50
CA ILE A 226 1.24 20.69 1.14
C ILE A 226 0.60 21.49 2.29
N GLY A 227 -0.33 20.87 3.03
CA GLY A 227 -1.13 21.54 4.06
C GLY A 227 -0.68 21.30 5.50
N ASN A 228 0.13 20.27 5.77
CA ASN A 228 0.54 19.89 7.12
C ASN A 228 2.06 19.61 7.16
N PRO A 229 2.88 20.48 7.79
CA PRO A 229 4.33 20.28 7.89
C PRO A 229 4.71 19.10 8.80
N GLU A 230 3.82 18.66 9.68
CA GLU A 230 4.02 17.49 10.56
C GLU A 230 3.71 16.17 9.83
N PHE A 231 3.09 16.25 8.64
CA PHE A 231 2.80 15.05 7.86
C PHE A 231 4.09 14.48 7.28
N HIS A 232 4.44 13.27 7.70
CA HIS A 232 5.62 12.56 7.28
C HIS A 232 5.22 11.29 6.54
N LEU A 233 5.84 11.08 5.38
CA LEU A 233 5.57 9.89 4.57
C LEU A 233 6.33 8.69 5.12
N HIS A 234 5.61 7.82 5.83
CA HIS A 234 6.16 6.52 6.15
C HIS A 234 6.24 5.59 4.94
N HIS A 235 7.15 4.64 5.02
CA HIS A 235 7.40 3.68 3.95
C HIS A 235 6.19 2.78 3.66
N TRP A 236 5.31 2.52 4.64
CA TRP A 236 4.05 1.82 4.40
C TRP A 236 3.04 2.63 3.57
N THR A 237 3.15 3.96 3.50
CA THR A 237 2.35 4.79 2.57
C THR A 237 2.73 4.50 1.11
N TRP A 238 4.03 4.35 0.84
CA TRP A 238 4.50 3.93 -0.49
C TRP A 238 4.09 2.49 -0.82
N ALA A 239 4.05 1.61 0.19
CA ALA A 239 3.56 0.26 0.04
C ALA A 239 2.04 0.23 -0.27
N TRP A 240 1.23 1.06 0.40
CA TRP A 240 -0.18 1.24 0.09
C TRP A 240 -0.39 1.71 -1.37
N LEU A 241 0.35 2.73 -1.79
CA LEU A 241 0.33 3.21 -3.18
C LEU A 241 0.74 2.10 -4.16
N GLY A 242 1.79 1.35 -3.85
CA GLY A 242 2.24 0.21 -4.65
C GLY A 242 1.17 -0.87 -4.80
N ALA A 243 0.43 -1.18 -3.72
CA ALA A 243 -0.66 -2.15 -3.74
C ALA A 243 -1.85 -1.69 -4.62
N LEU A 244 -2.03 -0.38 -4.79
CA LEU A 244 -3.00 0.17 -5.75
C LEU A 244 -2.48 0.09 -7.19
N VAL A 245 -1.22 0.45 -7.42
CA VAL A 245 -0.64 0.63 -8.76
C VAL A 245 -0.27 -0.69 -9.43
N PHE A 246 0.21 -1.68 -8.68
CA PHE A 246 0.63 -2.98 -9.22
C PHE A 246 -0.54 -3.90 -9.53
N ASN A 247 -1.37 -3.50 -10.49
CA ASN A 247 -2.62 -4.19 -10.82
C ASN A 247 -2.73 -4.62 -12.29
N LEU A 248 -1.61 -5.04 -12.92
CA LEU A 248 -1.65 -5.69 -14.25
C LEU A 248 -1.95 -7.19 -14.16
N ARG A 249 -2.61 -7.76 -15.18
CA ARG A 249 -3.06 -9.18 -15.21
C ARG A 249 -1.93 -10.23 -15.30
N TYR A 250 -0.69 -9.84 -15.02
CA TYR A 250 0.48 -10.71 -15.03
C TYR A 250 0.79 -11.20 -13.61
N TRP A 251 1.30 -12.44 -13.49
CA TRP A 251 1.57 -13.08 -12.20
C TRP A 251 2.56 -12.28 -11.33
N TRP A 252 3.60 -11.70 -11.95
CA TRP A 252 4.63 -10.94 -11.24
C TRP A 252 4.09 -9.60 -10.71
N SER A 253 3.18 -8.96 -11.45
CA SER A 253 2.49 -7.74 -10.99
C SER A 253 1.57 -8.06 -9.84
N PHE A 254 0.87 -9.19 -9.92
CA PHE A 254 0.00 -9.68 -8.84
C PHE A 254 0.77 -10.04 -7.57
N GLY A 255 1.92 -10.72 -7.72
CA GLY A 255 2.82 -10.99 -6.60
C GLY A 255 3.38 -9.71 -5.99
N MET A 256 3.75 -8.72 -6.81
CA MET A 256 4.19 -7.42 -6.32
C MET A 256 3.07 -6.67 -5.58
N GLN A 257 1.83 -6.78 -6.04
CA GLN A 257 0.66 -6.24 -5.35
C GLN A 257 0.50 -6.85 -3.95
N GLY A 258 0.65 -8.18 -3.86
CA GLY A 258 0.64 -8.91 -2.59
C GLY A 258 1.77 -8.45 -1.70
N PHE A 259 3.00 -8.39 -2.21
CA PHE A 259 4.18 -7.93 -1.47
C PHE A 259 4.02 -6.52 -0.90
N MET A 260 3.51 -5.58 -1.71
CA MET A 260 3.25 -4.21 -1.26
C MET A 260 2.12 -4.15 -0.23
N LEU A 261 1.06 -4.94 -0.36
CA LEU A 261 0.06 -5.07 0.71
C LEU A 261 0.69 -5.63 1.99
N GLY A 262 1.58 -6.61 1.87
CA GLY A 262 2.36 -7.18 2.97
C GLY A 262 3.14 -6.13 3.75
N MET A 263 3.94 -5.34 3.04
CA MET A 263 4.71 -4.24 3.64
C MET A 263 3.80 -3.19 4.30
N TYR A 264 2.65 -2.89 3.69
CA TYR A 264 1.67 -2.00 4.29
C TYR A 264 1.12 -2.56 5.61
N VAL A 265 0.63 -3.82 5.63
CA VAL A 265 0.09 -4.40 6.86
C VAL A 265 1.15 -4.60 7.95
N ASN A 266 2.42 -4.77 7.60
CA ASN A 266 3.52 -4.79 8.56
C ASN A 266 3.59 -3.46 9.32
N GLY A 267 3.65 -2.33 8.60
CA GLY A 267 3.68 -1.01 9.22
C GLY A 267 2.50 -0.80 10.16
N ILE A 268 1.29 -1.08 9.67
CA ILE A 268 0.06 -0.90 10.45
C ILE A 268 -0.01 -1.82 11.67
N GLY A 269 0.39 -3.09 11.53
CA GLY A 269 0.29 -4.07 12.62
C GLY A 269 1.29 -3.85 13.75
N ILE A 270 2.40 -3.17 13.45
CA ILE A 270 3.51 -2.95 14.39
C ILE A 270 3.46 -1.55 15.01
N TRP A 271 3.07 -0.53 14.24
CA TRP A 271 3.15 0.88 14.62
C TRP A 271 1.79 1.57 14.66
N GLY A 272 0.72 0.89 14.26
CA GLY A 272 -0.60 1.49 14.11
C GLY A 272 -0.70 2.22 12.78
N ARG A 273 -1.85 2.83 12.52
CA ARG A 273 -2.09 3.51 11.27
C ARG A 273 -1.66 4.96 11.36
N ASP A 274 -0.78 5.37 10.45
CA ASP A 274 -0.67 6.78 10.14
C ASP A 274 -1.88 7.26 9.34
N PRO A 275 -2.33 8.48 9.59
CA PRO A 275 -3.42 9.05 8.84
C PRO A 275 -3.01 9.38 7.39
N VAL A 276 -3.09 8.41 6.47
CA VAL A 276 -2.95 8.68 5.02
C VAL A 276 -4.12 9.52 4.52
N LEU A 277 -5.30 9.36 5.14
CA LEU A 277 -6.55 10.02 4.78
C LEU A 277 -7.27 10.72 5.94
N SER A 278 -6.70 10.77 7.16
CA SER A 278 -7.34 11.49 8.28
C SER A 278 -6.98 12.98 8.22
N GLY A 279 -7.54 13.65 7.21
CA GLY A 279 -7.69 15.11 7.20
C GLY A 279 -8.96 15.52 7.91
#